data_AF-A0A941GP20-F1
#
_entry.id   AF-A0A941GP20-F1
#
_cell.length_a   1.000
_cell.length_b   1.000
_cell.length_c   1.000
_cell.angle_alpha   90.00
_cell.angle_beta   90.00
_cell.angle_gamma   90.00
#
_symmetry.space_group_name_H-M   'P 1'
#
loop_
_entity.id
_entity.type
_entity.pdbx_description
1 polymer ?
#
loop_
_entity_poly.entity_id
_entity_poly.type
_entity_poly.pdbx_seq_one_letter_code
_entity_poly.pdbx_strand_id
1 'polypeptide(L)' 'MQVVILAGGKGTRLREETEYRPKPLVEVGGRPIIWHIMKTYAKCSWS' A
#
# COMPACT_ATOMS: atom_id res chain seq x y z
N MET A 1 2.37 -14.84 -12.03
CA MET A 1 2.39 -13.42 -12.47
C MET A 1 3.27 -12.63 -11.50
N GLN A 2 4.22 -11.84 -11.99
CA GLN A 2 5.01 -10.93 -11.15
C GLN A 2 4.33 -9.56 -11.14
N VAL A 3 4.19 -8.96 -9.95
CA VAL A 3 3.54 -7.64 -9.77
C VAL A 3 4.52 -6.73 -9.06
N VAL A 4 4.72 -5.53 -9.61
CA VAL A 4 5.54 -4.47 -8.99
C VAL A 4 4.60 -3.42 -8.41
N ILE A 5 4.64 -3.24 -7.09
CA ILE A 5 3.88 -2.18 -6.40
C ILE A 5 4.82 -1.00 -6.18
N LEU A 6 4.62 0.08 -6.95
CA LEU A 6 5.36 1.32 -6.76
C LEU A 6 4.87 2.05 -5.51
N ALA A 7 5.53 1.78 -4.39
CA ALA A 7 5.28 2.44 -3.10
C ALA A 7 6.00 3.80 -2.95
N GLY A 8 6.74 4.24 -3.96
CA GLY A 8 7.57 5.44 -3.94
C GLY A 8 6.84 6.68 -4.45
N GLY A 9 6.69 7.69 -3.60
CA GLY A 9 6.27 9.04 -3.96
C GLY A 9 6.74 10.02 -2.89
N LYS A 10 6.97 11.30 -3.24
CA LYS A 10 7.70 12.39 -2.52
C LYS A 10 7.38 12.64 -1.03
N GLY A 11 6.54 11.84 -0.38
CA GLY A 11 6.39 11.88 1.09
C GLY A 11 5.45 12.96 1.61
N THR A 12 5.00 13.89 0.77
CA THR A 12 4.43 15.16 1.22
C THR A 12 3.02 15.11 1.81
N ARG A 13 2.29 14.00 1.68
CA ARG A 13 0.89 13.86 2.17
C ARG A 13 0.70 12.99 3.42
N LEU A 14 1.74 12.26 3.86
CA LEU A 14 1.66 11.27 4.95
C LEU A 14 2.95 11.24 5.78
N ARG A 15 3.65 12.38 5.86
CA ARG A 15 5.05 12.43 6.30
C ARG A 15 5.25 11.99 7.76
N GLU A 16 4.32 12.36 8.63
CA GLU A 16 4.36 12.11 10.08
C GLU A 16 4.32 10.62 10.45
N GLU A 17 3.46 9.84 9.77
CA GLU A 17 3.39 8.37 9.92
C GLU A 17 4.59 7.66 9.27
N THR A 18 5.14 8.26 8.19
CA THR A 18 6.19 7.61 7.39
C THR A 18 7.60 7.67 7.95
N GLU A 19 7.84 8.50 8.97
CA GLU A 19 9.11 8.50 9.70
C GLU A 19 9.26 7.26 10.60
N TYR A 20 8.15 6.73 11.11
CA TYR A 20 8.14 5.56 11.99
C TYR A 20 7.78 4.26 11.27
N ARG A 21 7.05 4.32 10.15
CA ARG A 21 6.57 3.14 9.41
C ARG A 21 6.59 3.37 7.90
N PRO A 22 7.06 2.41 7.07
CA PRO A 22 7.06 2.61 5.62
C PRO A 22 5.62 2.77 5.09
N LYS A 23 5.42 3.67 4.13
CA LYS A 23 4.09 3.99 3.53
C LYS A 23 3.16 2.79 3.28
N PRO A 24 3.63 1.66 2.72
CA PRO A 24 2.75 0.52 2.45
C PRO A 24 2.11 -0.10 3.69
N LEU A 25 2.70 0.12 4.87
CA LEU A 25 2.26 -0.40 6.15
C LEU A 25 1.44 0.61 6.96
N VAL A 26 1.27 1.84 6.48
CA VAL A 26 0.39 2.83 7.11
C VAL A 26 -1.04 2.27 7.09
N GLU A 27 -1.72 2.37 8.23
CA GLU A 27 -3.09 1.88 8.37
C GLU A 27 -4.09 2.87 7.79
N VAL A 28 -4.99 2.37 6.95
CA VAL A 28 -6.13 3.11 6.40
C VAL A 28 -7.38 2.31 6.69
N GLY A 29 -8.29 2.86 7.50
CA GLY A 29 -9.51 2.17 7.91
C GLY A 29 -9.26 0.87 8.70
N GLY A 30 -8.24 0.87 9.58
CA GLY A 30 -7.90 -0.27 10.45
C GLY A 30 -7.17 -1.43 9.76
N ARG A 31 -6.71 -1.26 8.51
CA ARG A 31 -5.88 -2.25 7.79
C ARG A 31 -4.78 -1.53 6.99
N PRO A 32 -3.59 -2.15 6.81
CA PRO A 32 -2.49 -1.50 6.09
C PRO A 32 -2.81 -1.29 4.62
N ILE A 33 -2.25 -0.24 4.01
CA ILE A 33 -2.46 0.10 2.58
C ILE A 33 -2.20 -1.10 1.66
N ILE A 34 -1.16 -1.89 1.93
CA ILE A 34 -0.83 -3.08 1.13
C ILE A 34 -1.97 -4.12 1.11
N TRP A 35 -2.75 -4.24 2.20
CA TRP A 35 -3.90 -5.14 2.26
C TRP A 35 -4.97 -4.73 1.25
N HIS A 36 -5.24 -3.43 1.14
CA HIS A 36 -6.21 -2.90 0.18
C HIS A 36 -5.76 -3.14 -1.26
N ILE A 37 -4.46 -2.97 -1.55
CA ILE A 37 -3.88 -3.26 -2.87
C ILE A 37 -3.98 -4.75 -3.20
N MET A 38 -3.62 -5.62 -2.27
CA MET A 38 -3.73 -7.08 -2.44
C MET A 38 -5.18 -7.52 -2.66
N LYS A 39 -6.15 -6.88 -1.99
CA LYS A 39 -7.58 -7.16 -2.20
C LYS A 39 -8.02 -6.85 -3.64
N THR A 40 -7.48 -5.79 -4.24
CA THR A 40 -7.73 -5.45 -5.66
C THR A 40 -7.15 -6.51 -6.59
N TYR A 41 -5.92 -6.96 -6.37
CA TYR A 41 -5.32 -8.04 -7.16
C TYR A 41 -6.04 -9.38 -6.97
N ALA A 42 -6.48 -9.71 -5.74
CA ALA A 42 -7.24 -10.93 -5.49
C ALA A 42 -8.61 -10.92 -6.17
N LYS A 43 -9.26 -9.75 -6.28
CA LYS A 43 -10.54 -9.59 -6.99
C LYS A 43 -10.37 -9.61 -8.51
N CYS A 44 -9.23 -9.12 -9.00
CA CYS A 44 -8.78 -9.33 -10.36
C CYS A 44 -8.26 -10.78 -10.50
N SER A 45 -9.17 -11.76 -10.52
CA SER A 45 -8.88 -13.11 -11.01
C SER A 45 -8.51 -13.03 -12.49
N TRP A 46 -7.26 -12.66 -12.77
CA TRP A 46 -6.62 -12.97 -14.05
C TRP A 46 -6.16 -14.41 -13.94
N SER A 47 -7.01 -15.32 -14.44
CA SER A 47 -6.56 -16.61 -14.95
C SER A 47 -5.57 -16.41 -16.09
#